data_AF-A0A662QDJ3-F1
#
_entry.id   AF-A0A662QDJ3-F1
#
_cell.length_a   1.000
_cell.length_b   1.000
_cell.length_c   1.000
_cell.angle_alpha   90.00
_cell.angle_beta   90.00
_cell.angle_gamma   90.00
#
_symmetry.space_group_name_H-M   'P 1'
#
loop_
_entity.id
_entity.type
_entity.pdbx_description
1 polymer ?
#
loop_
_entity_poly.entity_id
_entity_poly.type
_entity_poly.pdbx_seq_one_letter_code
_entity_poly.pdbx_strand_id
1 'polypeptide(L)' 'MYYWKEANMKKSLVDFLKRSGLRIPDPKLLDELLKESHLTRPQIETLLIELGAANLGLKLSVEEKARLRGVSKGAYART' A
#
# COMPACT_ATOMS: atom_id res chain seq x y z
N MET A 1 -14.21 7.19 -8.66
CA MET A 1 -13.09 6.23 -8.85
C MET A 1 -11.80 7.02 -8.70
N TYR A 2 -11.32 7.21 -7.46
CA TYR A 2 -10.24 8.17 -7.21
C TYR A 2 -8.87 7.57 -7.52
N TYR A 3 -8.14 8.34 -8.31
CA TYR A 3 -6.77 8.11 -8.72
C TYR A 3 -5.85 8.69 -7.67
N TRP A 4 -4.90 7.90 -7.20
CA TRP A 4 -3.59 8.37 -6.72
C TRP A 4 -2.78 9.02 -7.87
N LYS A 5 -3.43 9.85 -8.71
CA LYS A 5 -2.80 10.84 -9.58
C LYS A 5 -2.43 11.94 -8.60
N GLU A 6 -1.28 11.91 -7.93
CA GLU A 6 0.00 12.35 -8.48
C GLU A 6 1.19 11.73 -7.72
N ALA A 7 0.94 10.70 -6.91
CA ALA A 7 1.98 10.07 -6.11
C ALA A 7 2.57 8.88 -6.89
N ASN A 8 3.89 8.87 -7.04
CA ASN A 8 4.80 7.89 -7.67
C ASN A 8 4.64 6.40 -7.21
N MET A 9 3.43 5.89 -6.98
CA MET A 9 3.14 4.55 -6.46
C MET A 9 3.08 3.58 -7.64
N LYS A 10 3.71 2.40 -7.49
CA LYS A 10 3.77 1.42 -8.57
C LYS A 10 2.36 1.01 -9.00
N LYS A 11 2.16 0.90 -10.32
CA LYS A 11 0.89 0.47 -10.91
C LYS A 11 0.41 -0.88 -10.34
N SER A 12 1.34 -1.82 -10.13
CA SER A 12 1.05 -3.11 -9.50
C SER A 12 0.40 -2.99 -8.12
N LEU A 13 0.89 -2.06 -7.29
CA LEU A 13 0.33 -1.79 -5.96
C LEU A 13 -1.05 -1.15 -6.08
N VAL A 14 -1.22 -0.16 -6.96
CA VAL A 14 -2.52 0.47 -7.18
C VAL A 14 -3.56 -0.53 -7.66
N ASP A 15 -3.21 -1.40 -8.60
CA ASP A 15 -4.10 -2.44 -9.12
C ASP A 15 -4.43 -3.50 -8.06
N PHE A 16 -3.46 -3.85 -7.21
CA PHE A 16 -3.68 -4.72 -6.05
C PHE A 16 -4.68 -4.11 -5.05
N LEU A 17 -4.49 -2.85 -4.67
CA LEU A 17 -5.37 -2.16 -3.71
C LEU A 17 -6.79 -1.97 -4.26
N LYS A 18 -6.94 -1.74 -5.56
CA LYS A 18 -8.27 -1.71 -6.19
C LYS A 18 -8.98 -3.06 -6.10
N ARG A 19 -8.24 -4.15 -6.29
CA ARG A 19 -8.77 -5.52 -6.19
C ARG A 19 -9.03 -5.92 -4.75
N SER A 20 -8.31 -5.35 -3.78
CA SER A 20 -8.44 -5.74 -2.39
C SER A 20 -9.78 -5.39 -1.77
N GLY A 21 -10.58 -4.54 -2.42
CA GLY A 21 -11.86 -4.09 -1.88
C GLY A 21 -11.72 -3.09 -0.75
N LEU A 22 -10.49 -2.64 -0.45
CA LEU A 22 -10.24 -1.52 0.47
C LEU A 22 -10.95 -0.27 -0.07
N ARG A 23 -12.01 0.12 0.62
CA ARG A 23 -12.67 1.40 0.38
C ARG A 23 -11.93 2.45 1.18
N ILE A 24 -11.08 3.21 0.51
CA ILE A 24 -10.54 4.44 1.07
C ILE A 24 -11.69 5.48 0.99
N PRO A 25 -12.27 5.88 2.13
CA PRO A 25 -13.52 6.64 2.13
C PRO A 25 -13.33 8.02 1.50
N ASP A 26 -12.39 8.80 2.02
CA ASP A 26 -12.00 10.11 1.49
C ASP A 26 -10.47 10.15 1.30
N PRO A 27 -9.98 10.36 0.06
CA PRO A 27 -8.56 10.55 -0.21
C PRO A 27 -7.92 11.68 0.60
N LYS A 28 -8.66 12.77 0.90
CA LYS A 28 -8.14 13.88 1.71
C LYS A 28 -7.96 13.47 3.16
N LEU A 29 -8.94 12.78 3.73
CA LEU A 29 -8.84 12.21 5.08
C LEU A 29 -7.68 11.23 5.18
N LEU A 30 -7.48 10.38 4.17
CA LEU A 30 -6.33 9.48 4.16
C LEU A 30 -5.03 10.28 4.12
N ASP A 31 -4.90 11.28 3.25
CA ASP A 31 -3.72 12.13 3.19
C ASP A 31 -3.45 12.86 4.51
N GLU A 32 -4.49 13.33 5.21
CA GLU A 32 -4.37 13.94 6.53
C GLU A 32 -3.90 12.94 7.58
N LEU A 33 -4.54 11.77 7.68
CA LEU A 33 -4.12 10.71 8.60
C LEU A 33 -2.67 10.27 8.34
N LEU A 34 -2.27 10.22 7.07
CA LEU A 34 -0.90 9.88 6.68
C LEU A 34 0.09 10.98 7.11
N LYS A 35 -0.25 12.27 6.94
CA LYS A 35 0.57 13.39 7.43
C LYS A 35 0.72 13.38 8.95
N GLU A 36 -0.38 13.17 9.68
CA GLU A 36 -0.39 13.13 11.14
C GLU A 36 0.32 11.88 11.71
N SER A 37 0.36 10.78 10.95
CA SER A 37 1.06 9.56 11.38
C SER A 37 2.59 9.66 11.35
N HIS A 38 3.16 10.72 10.78
CA HIS A 38 4.61 10.88 10.55
C HIS A 38 5.26 9.70 9.80
N LEU A 39 4.47 8.91 9.07
CA LEU A 39 4.98 7.76 8.34
C LEU A 39 5.63 8.18 7.03
N THR A 40 6.78 7.57 6.76
CA THR A 40 7.41 7.67 5.45
C THR A 40 6.57 6.92 4.43
N ARG A 41 6.64 7.36 3.17
CA ARG A 41 5.97 6.70 2.05
C ARG A 41 6.22 5.18 1.95
N PRO A 42 7.47 4.68 2.10
CA PRO A 42 7.76 3.27 2.32
C PRO A 42 6.85 2.54 3.32
N GLN A 43 6.66 3.12 4.50
CA GLN A 43 5.87 2.53 5.58
C GLN A 43 4.38 2.52 5.22
N ILE A 44 3.92 3.58 4.56
CA ILE A 44 2.54 3.68 4.06
C ILE A 44 2.27 2.59 3.03
N GLU A 45 3.16 2.43 2.04
CA GLU A 45 3.02 1.39 1.03
C GLU A 45 3.03 -0.02 1.64
N THR A 46 3.89 -0.28 2.62
CA THR A 46 3.90 -1.54 3.38
C THR A 46 2.55 -1.78 4.08
N LEU A 47 2.06 -0.80 4.85
CA LEU A 47 0.79 -0.92 5.57
C LEU A 47 -0.39 -1.18 4.63
N LEU A 48 -0.45 -0.47 3.50
CA LEU A 48 -1.50 -0.67 2.50
C LEU A 48 -1.45 -2.08 1.90
N ILE A 49 -0.25 -2.64 1.68
CA ILE A 49 -0.09 -4.03 1.20
C ILE A 49 -0.61 -5.02 2.24
N GLU A 50 -0.22 -4.86 3.52
CA GLU A 50 -0.65 -5.74 4.60
C GLU A 50 -2.18 -5.70 4.77
N LEU A 51 -2.77 -4.50 4.81
CA LEU A 51 -4.22 -4.32 4.90
C LEU A 51 -4.93 -4.91 3.69
N GLY A 52 -4.41 -4.68 2.48
CA GLY A 52 -5.01 -5.22 1.25
C GLY A 52 -4.97 -6.75 1.21
N ALA A 53 -3.88 -7.35 1.64
CA ALA A 53 -3.73 -8.80 1.72
C ALA A 53 -4.70 -9.39 2.77
N ALA A 54 -4.76 -8.78 3.95
CA ALA A 54 -5.68 -9.17 5.01
C ALA A 54 -7.14 -9.07 4.56
N ASN A 55 -7.53 -7.99 3.89
CA ASN A 55 -8.91 -7.79 3.42
C ASN A 55 -9.33 -8.81 2.35
N LEU A 56 -8.36 -9.35 1.59
CA LEU A 56 -8.58 -10.43 0.62
C LEU A 56 -8.45 -11.84 1.24
N GLY A 57 -8.08 -11.95 2.51
CA GLY A 57 -7.74 -13.23 3.13
C GLY A 57 -6.49 -13.90 2.54
N LEU A 58 -5.62 -13.14 1.87
CA LEU A 58 -4.40 -13.64 1.24
C LEU A 58 -3.24 -13.71 2.24
N LYS A 59 -2.54 -14.84 2.27
CA LYS A 59 -1.25 -14.99 2.97
C LYS A 59 -0.11 -14.82 1.98
N LEU A 60 0.19 -13.57 1.64
CA LEU A 60 1.33 -13.23 0.77
C LEU A 60 2.65 -13.47 1.51
N SER A 61 3.60 -14.11 0.83
CA SER A 61 5.00 -14.20 1.26
C SER A 61 5.67 -12.81 1.26
N VAL A 62 6.79 -12.69 1.97
CA VAL A 62 7.59 -11.45 2.00
C VAL A 62 8.05 -11.06 0.58
N GLU A 63 8.40 -12.04 -0.24
CA GLU A 63 8.79 -11.87 -1.64
C GLU A 63 7.67 -11.30 -2.51
N GLU A 64 6.44 -11.80 -2.35
CA GLU A 64 5.27 -11.30 -3.10
C GLU A 64 4.94 -9.87 -2.70
N LYS A 65 5.00 -9.57 -1.40
CA LYS A 65 4.78 -8.22 -0.88
C LYS A 65 5.86 -7.24 -1.35
N ALA A 66 7.12 -7.66 -1.32
CA ALA A 66 8.24 -6.88 -1.85
C ALA A 66 8.09 -6.59 -3.34
N ARG A 67 7.60 -7.57 -4.11
CA ARG A 67 7.30 -7.41 -5.55
C ARG A 67 6.18 -6.41 -5.79
N LEU A 68 5.11 -6.42 -4.99
CA LEU A 68 4.02 -5.45 -5.09
C LEU A 68 4.52 -4.01 -4.89
N ARG A 69 5.40 -3.80 -3.90
CA ARG A 69 6.03 -2.51 -3.62
C ARG A 69 7.17 -2.15 -4.60
N GLY A 70 7.69 -3.13 -5.33
CA GLY A 70 8.78 -2.94 -6.30
C GLY A 70 10.16 -2.76 -5.66
N VAL A 71 10.40 -3.41 -4.52
CA VAL A 71 11.67 -3.36 -3.78
C VAL A 71 12.23 -4.77 -3.56
N SER A 72 13.48 -4.88 -3.10
CA SER A 72 14.05 -6.18 -2.72
C SER A 72 13.39 -6.74 -1.46
N LYS A 73 13.43 -8.07 -1.27
CA LYS A 73 12.94 -8.74 -0.05
C LYS A 73 13.49 -8.10 1.22
N GLY A 74 14.80 -7.84 1.25
CA GLY A 74 15.46 -7.22 2.40
C GLY A 74 15.01 -5.78 2.65
N ALA A 75 14.78 -4.99 1.60
CA ALA A 75 14.26 -3.64 1.75
C ALA A 75 12.82 -3.62 2.29
N TYR A 76 11.99 -4.57 1.85
CA TYR A 76 10.64 -4.74 2.39
C TYR A 76 10.67 -5.16 3.86
N ALA A 77 11.47 -6.17 4.21
CA ALA A 77 11.54 -6.73 5.56
C ALA A 77 12.08 -5.77 6.63
N ARG A 78 12.74 -4.68 6.24
CA ARG A 78 13.26 -3.65 7.16
C ARG A 78 12.35 -2.42 7.29
N THR A 79 11.24 -2.38 6.56
CA THR A 79 10.25 -1.31 6.62
C THR A 79 9.14 -1.72 7.57
#